data_AF-A0A378UZ49-F1
#
_entry.id   AF-A0A378UZ49-F1
#
_cell.length_a   1.000
_cell.length_b   1.000
_cell.length_c   1.000
_cell.angle_alpha   90.00
_cell.angle_beta   90.00
_cell.angle_gamma   90.00
#
_symmetry.space_group_name_H-M   'P 1'
#
loop_
_entity.id
_entity.type
_entity.pdbx_description
1 polymer ?
#
loop_
_entity_poly.entity_id
_entity_poly.type
_entity_poly.pdbx_seq_one_letter_code
_entity_poly.pdbx_strand_id
1 'polypeptide(L)'
;MSSLRRGDRGGAVTEIRAALAALGLIDNPDADLSTGRHVALDAFDDELDSAVRAFQQHRGLLVDGIVGEATYRALREASYRLGARTLTHQFGAPMYGDDVATLQARLQDLGFYTGMVDGHFGLQTHNALSSYQREYGLYPDGICGPETLRSLYFLGSRVTGGSPHAIREEELVRRSGPQLSGKHVIIDPGRGGSDHGMIMNGPDGPISEADILWDLASRLEGRMTAIGMETFISRPANRSPLDSERAATANRVGADLMISLRCESQRSLLPTAWPRSTSGIPTAPCRPSAATSPISFSEKWWPVPVYVTAGRTAGRGICCG
;
A
#
# COMPACT_ATOMS: atom_id res chain seq x y z
N MET A 1 -9.26 -20.80 6.94
CA MET A 1 -8.64 -20.97 5.61
C MET A 1 -7.14 -21.09 5.79
N SER A 2 -6.47 -21.95 5.04
CA SER A 2 -5.01 -22.05 5.04
C SER A 2 -4.41 -20.82 4.36
N SER A 3 -3.42 -20.19 5.00
CA SER A 3 -2.66 -19.08 4.41
C SER A 3 -1.87 -19.55 3.18
N LEU A 4 -1.89 -18.78 2.09
CA LEU A 4 -1.12 -19.08 0.89
C LEU A 4 0.19 -18.29 0.84
N ARG A 5 1.24 -18.92 0.32
CA ARG A 5 2.58 -18.35 0.19
C ARG A 5 3.30 -18.84 -1.07
N ARG A 6 4.42 -18.21 -1.40
CA ARG A 6 5.31 -18.64 -2.50
C ARG A 6 5.62 -20.14 -2.43
N GLY A 7 5.44 -20.82 -3.56
CA GLY A 7 5.61 -22.27 -3.71
C GLY A 7 4.31 -23.08 -3.59
N ASP A 8 3.24 -22.50 -3.05
CA ASP A 8 1.93 -23.16 -2.99
C ASP A 8 1.33 -23.30 -4.40
N ARG A 9 0.46 -24.32 -4.57
CA ARG A 9 -0.28 -24.54 -5.82
C ARG A 9 -1.74 -24.87 -5.57
N GLY A 10 -2.60 -24.50 -6.53
CA GLY A 10 -4.00 -24.90 -6.57
C GLY A 10 -4.96 -23.78 -6.98
N GLY A 11 -6.26 -24.10 -7.01
CA GLY A 11 -7.29 -23.17 -7.49
C GLY A 11 -7.34 -21.84 -6.73
N ALA A 12 -7.09 -21.84 -5.41
CA ALA A 12 -7.07 -20.62 -4.61
C ALA A 12 -5.94 -19.65 -5.03
N VAL A 13 -4.81 -20.17 -5.54
CA VAL A 13 -3.72 -19.34 -6.09
C VAL A 13 -4.17 -18.67 -7.39
N THR A 14 -4.87 -19.42 -8.24
CA THR A 14 -5.44 -18.89 -9.49
C THR A 14 -6.49 -17.80 -9.22
N GLU A 15 -7.32 -17.94 -8.18
CA GLU A 15 -8.26 -16.90 -7.75
C GLU A 15 -7.56 -15.61 -7.32
N ILE A 16 -6.52 -15.70 -6.50
CA ILE A 16 -5.74 -14.53 -6.05
C ILE A 16 -5.05 -13.86 -7.24
N ARG A 17 -4.46 -14.65 -8.14
CA ARG A 17 -3.84 -14.13 -9.36
C ARG A 17 -4.85 -13.38 -10.22
N ALA A 18 -6.04 -13.95 -10.44
CA ALA A 18 -7.12 -13.31 -11.19
C ALA A 18 -7.59 -12.01 -10.52
N ALA A 19 -7.70 -11.99 -9.18
CA ALA A 19 -8.07 -10.79 -8.43
C ALA A 19 -7.01 -9.68 -8.60
N LEU A 20 -5.72 -10.01 -8.45
CA LEU A 20 -4.62 -9.05 -8.62
C LEU A 20 -4.47 -8.58 -10.08
N ALA A 21 -4.70 -9.45 -11.06
CA ALA A 21 -4.75 -9.08 -12.47
C ALA A 21 -5.92 -8.13 -12.77
N ALA A 22 -7.10 -8.37 -12.18
CA ALA A 22 -8.24 -7.45 -12.28
C ALA A 22 -7.98 -6.08 -11.62
N LEU A 23 -7.04 -6.01 -10.67
CA LEU A 23 -6.56 -4.77 -10.06
C LEU A 23 -5.39 -4.13 -10.85
N GLY A 24 -4.90 -4.76 -11.92
CA GLY A 24 -3.79 -4.28 -12.74
C GLY A 24 -2.42 -4.41 -12.05
N LEU A 25 -2.30 -5.26 -11.03
CA LEU A 25 -1.05 -5.51 -10.30
C LEU A 25 -0.22 -6.67 -10.89
N ILE A 26 -0.82 -7.44 -11.79
CA ILE A 26 -0.19 -8.51 -12.56
C ILE A 26 -0.64 -8.33 -14.00
N ASP A 27 0.27 -8.53 -14.94
CA ASP A 27 -0.07 -8.56 -16.36
C ASP A 27 -1.04 -9.71 -16.65
N ASN A 28 -2.08 -9.45 -17.44
CA ASN A 28 -3.11 -10.47 -17.69
C ASN A 28 -2.47 -11.66 -18.43
N PRO A 29 -2.46 -12.87 -17.86
CA PRO A 29 -1.83 -14.04 -18.49
C PRO A 29 -2.41 -14.37 -19.87
N ASP A 30 -3.66 -13.98 -20.16
CA ASP A 30 -4.26 -14.15 -21.50
C ASP A 30 -3.57 -13.30 -22.58
N ALA A 31 -2.88 -12.21 -22.21
CA ALA A 31 -2.08 -11.41 -23.13
C ALA A 31 -0.72 -12.06 -23.44
N ASP A 32 -0.22 -12.90 -22.53
CA ASP A 32 1.13 -13.51 -22.58
C ASP A 32 1.18 -14.80 -23.43
N LEU A 33 0.02 -15.29 -23.91
CA LEU A 33 -0.04 -16.30 -24.98
C LEU A 33 0.66 -15.84 -26.28
N SER A 34 0.88 -14.53 -26.44
CA SER A 34 1.59 -13.95 -27.58
C SER A 34 3.13 -13.96 -27.43
N THR A 35 3.66 -14.06 -26.21
CA THR A 35 5.11 -13.95 -25.91
C THR A 35 5.79 -15.30 -25.68
N GLY A 36 5.02 -16.39 -25.62
CA GLY A 36 5.53 -17.75 -25.41
C GLY A 36 5.98 -18.04 -23.96
N ARG A 37 5.61 -17.18 -23.01
CA ARG A 37 5.91 -17.39 -21.59
C ARG A 37 4.87 -18.34 -20.97
N HIS A 38 5.29 -19.54 -20.60
CA HIS A 38 4.44 -20.49 -19.88
C HIS A 38 4.30 -20.07 -18.40
N VAL A 39 3.27 -19.27 -18.09
CA VAL A 39 2.91 -18.95 -16.70
C VAL A 39 2.09 -20.11 -16.12
N ALA A 40 2.59 -20.74 -15.06
CA ALA A 40 1.84 -21.73 -14.31
C ALA A 40 0.80 -21.02 -13.43
N LEU A 41 -0.42 -20.85 -13.95
CA LEU A 41 -1.50 -20.09 -13.32
C LEU A 41 -1.94 -20.63 -11.95
N ASP A 42 -1.70 -21.91 -11.72
CA ASP A 42 -1.98 -22.62 -10.49
C ASP A 42 -0.86 -22.50 -9.45
N ALA A 43 0.31 -21.94 -9.81
CA ALA A 43 1.47 -21.85 -8.92
C ALA A 43 1.68 -20.44 -8.38
N PHE A 44 2.06 -20.37 -7.10
CA PHE A 44 2.40 -19.13 -6.42
C PHE A 44 3.88 -18.82 -6.67
N ASP A 45 4.14 -18.19 -7.82
CA ASP A 45 5.46 -17.83 -8.33
C ASP A 45 5.95 -16.46 -7.80
N ASP A 46 7.14 -16.06 -8.24
CA ASP A 46 7.83 -14.85 -7.80
C ASP A 46 7.09 -13.57 -8.23
N GLU A 47 6.40 -13.63 -9.37
CA GLU A 47 5.57 -12.54 -9.87
C GLU A 47 4.34 -12.34 -8.99
N LEU A 48 3.65 -13.43 -8.64
CA LEU A 48 2.52 -13.36 -7.73
C LEU A 48 2.93 -12.91 -6.32
N ASP A 49 4.08 -13.36 -5.80
CA ASP A 49 4.63 -12.88 -4.51
C ASP A 49 4.91 -11.38 -4.52
N SER A 50 5.54 -10.88 -5.58
CA SER A 50 5.82 -9.44 -5.74
C SER A 50 4.52 -8.63 -5.80
N ALA A 51 3.51 -9.11 -6.54
CA ALA A 51 2.21 -8.45 -6.64
C ALA A 51 1.42 -8.48 -5.33
N VAL A 52 1.45 -9.58 -4.58
CA VAL A 52 0.86 -9.66 -3.23
C VAL A 52 1.53 -8.66 -2.29
N ARG A 53 2.87 -8.57 -2.30
CA ARG A 53 3.61 -7.60 -1.48
C ARG A 53 3.26 -6.16 -1.86
N ALA A 54 3.19 -5.85 -3.16
CA ALA A 54 2.78 -4.54 -3.64
C ALA A 54 1.34 -4.20 -3.20
N PHE A 55 0.42 -5.16 -3.29
CA PHE A 55 -0.95 -5.00 -2.80
C PHE A 55 -1.00 -4.76 -1.29
N GLN A 56 -0.28 -5.56 -0.51
CA GLN A 56 -0.18 -5.41 0.94
C GLN A 56 0.35 -4.03 1.31
N GLN A 57 1.41 -3.57 0.63
CA GLN A 57 1.99 -2.25 0.84
C GLN A 57 0.98 -1.14 0.52
N HIS A 58 0.28 -1.24 -0.60
CA HIS A 58 -0.70 -0.24 -1.02
C HIS A 58 -1.90 -0.16 -0.06
N ARG A 59 -2.30 -1.30 0.54
CA ARG A 59 -3.39 -1.40 1.51
C ARG A 59 -2.97 -1.18 2.96
N GLY A 60 -1.68 -0.91 3.23
CA GLY A 60 -1.17 -0.74 4.59
C GLY A 60 -1.24 -2.01 5.45
N LEU A 61 -1.22 -3.18 4.81
CA LEU A 61 -1.14 -4.49 5.48
C LEU A 61 0.33 -4.86 5.73
N LEU A 62 0.57 -5.89 6.55
CA LEU A 62 1.89 -6.49 6.67
C LEU A 62 2.37 -7.00 5.32
N VAL A 63 3.56 -6.54 4.91
CA VAL A 63 4.18 -6.90 3.63
C VAL A 63 5.04 -8.16 3.81
N ASP A 64 4.39 -9.28 4.08
CA ASP A 64 5.03 -10.58 4.30
C ASP A 64 4.99 -11.50 3.06
N GLY A 65 4.18 -11.16 2.05
CA GLY A 65 3.91 -12.00 0.87
C GLY A 65 2.97 -13.17 1.17
N ILE A 66 2.38 -13.23 2.37
CA ILE A 66 1.46 -14.28 2.80
C ILE A 66 0.02 -13.80 2.63
N VAL A 67 -0.78 -14.57 1.89
CA VAL A 67 -2.20 -14.30 1.75
C VAL A 67 -2.95 -15.00 2.90
N GLY A 68 -2.99 -14.30 4.03
CA GLY A 68 -3.83 -14.65 5.18
C GLY A 68 -5.25 -14.05 5.10
N GLU A 69 -6.02 -14.18 6.18
CA GLU A 69 -7.40 -13.70 6.27
C GLU A 69 -7.51 -12.18 5.99
N ALA A 70 -6.60 -11.38 6.55
CA ALA A 70 -6.59 -9.93 6.35
C ALA A 70 -6.33 -9.56 4.88
N THR A 71 -5.31 -10.15 4.26
CA THR A 71 -4.98 -9.97 2.84
C THR A 71 -6.15 -10.41 1.94
N TYR A 72 -6.78 -11.55 2.26
CA TYR A 72 -7.91 -12.06 1.48
C TYR A 72 -9.14 -11.15 1.56
N ARG A 73 -9.45 -10.61 2.75
CA ARG A 73 -10.53 -9.63 2.92
C ARG A 73 -10.27 -8.36 2.11
N ALA A 74 -9.06 -7.80 2.23
CA ALA A 74 -8.68 -6.61 1.46
C ALA A 74 -8.74 -6.85 -0.05
N LEU A 75 -8.29 -8.01 -0.55
CA LEU A 75 -8.41 -8.39 -1.96
C LEU A 75 -9.86 -8.46 -2.40
N ARG A 76 -10.73 -9.06 -1.59
CA ARG A 76 -12.16 -9.15 -1.88
C ARG A 76 -12.81 -7.77 -1.92
N GLU A 77 -12.51 -6.91 -0.95
CA GLU A 77 -12.99 -5.52 -0.90
C GLU A 77 -12.53 -4.71 -2.12
N ALA A 78 -11.29 -4.90 -2.55
CA ALA A 78 -10.71 -4.28 -3.73
C ALA A 78 -11.34 -4.78 -5.04
N SER A 79 -11.79 -6.04 -5.07
CA SER A 79 -12.40 -6.64 -6.27
C SER A 79 -13.79 -6.06 -6.60
N TYR A 80 -14.46 -5.43 -5.63
CA TYR A 80 -15.78 -4.87 -5.85
C TYR A 80 -15.70 -3.52 -6.55
N ARG A 81 -16.15 -3.48 -7.81
CA ARG A 81 -16.31 -2.24 -8.59
C ARG A 81 -17.73 -1.70 -8.45
N LEU A 82 -17.89 -0.38 -8.45
CA LEU A 82 -19.21 0.25 -8.39
C LEU A 82 -20.08 -0.20 -9.57
N GLY A 83 -21.16 -0.91 -9.25
CA GLY A 83 -22.08 -1.53 -10.21
C GLY A 83 -21.91 -3.03 -10.43
N ALA A 84 -20.90 -3.66 -9.84
CA ALA A 84 -20.77 -5.12 -9.81
C ALA A 84 -21.86 -5.78 -8.94
N ARG A 85 -22.41 -5.06 -7.96
CA ARG A 85 -23.51 -5.48 -7.09
C ARG A 85 -24.39 -4.30 -6.71
N THR A 86 -25.63 -4.60 -6.35
CA THR A 86 -26.56 -3.62 -5.77
C THR A 86 -26.14 -3.29 -4.35
N LEU A 87 -25.89 -2.01 -4.04
CA LEU A 87 -25.51 -1.57 -2.70
C LEU A 87 -26.73 -1.13 -1.90
N THR A 88 -26.85 -1.60 -0.66
CA THR A 88 -27.97 -1.27 0.22
C THR A 88 -27.53 -1.36 1.69
N HIS A 89 -28.23 -0.63 2.54
CA HIS A 89 -28.01 -0.68 3.98
C HIS A 89 -28.70 -1.90 4.59
N GLN A 90 -27.90 -2.85 5.09
CA GLN A 90 -28.40 -4.05 5.77
C GLN A 90 -27.96 -4.03 7.23
N PHE A 91 -28.92 -3.98 8.16
CA PHE A 91 -28.66 -3.88 9.60
C PHE A 91 -27.90 -5.07 10.21
N GLY A 92 -27.89 -6.24 9.55
CA GLY A 92 -27.20 -7.45 10.01
C GLY A 92 -25.98 -7.85 9.18
N ALA A 93 -25.76 -7.21 8.02
CA ALA A 93 -24.68 -7.54 7.10
C ALA A 93 -24.23 -6.27 6.36
N PRO A 94 -23.58 -5.31 7.07
CA PRO A 94 -23.13 -4.08 6.45
C PRO A 94 -22.22 -4.38 5.26
N MET A 95 -22.43 -3.65 4.17
CA MET A 95 -21.63 -3.82 2.96
C MET A 95 -20.34 -3.01 3.10
N TYR A 96 -19.22 -3.65 2.80
CA TYR A 96 -17.89 -3.02 2.75
C TYR A 96 -17.24 -3.24 1.40
N GLY A 97 -16.45 -2.27 0.95
CA GLY A 97 -15.61 -2.43 -0.24
C GLY A 97 -15.30 -1.12 -0.95
N ASP A 98 -14.43 -1.21 -1.95
CA ASP A 98 -14.04 -0.07 -2.79
C ASP A 98 -15.21 0.48 -3.60
N ASP A 99 -16.21 -0.35 -3.92
CA ASP A 99 -17.45 0.08 -4.56
C ASP A 99 -18.27 1.03 -3.69
N VAL A 100 -18.35 0.74 -2.39
CA VAL A 100 -19.00 1.63 -1.41
C VAL A 100 -18.19 2.91 -1.25
N ALA A 101 -16.86 2.82 -1.16
CA ALA A 101 -15.99 3.99 -1.09
C ALA A 101 -16.15 4.88 -2.33
N THR A 102 -16.22 4.28 -3.51
CA THR A 102 -16.46 4.99 -4.78
C THR A 102 -17.82 5.67 -4.78
N LEU A 103 -18.87 5.00 -4.29
CA LEU A 103 -20.19 5.61 -4.14
C LEU A 103 -20.16 6.81 -3.19
N GLN A 104 -19.57 6.65 -2.01
CA GLN A 104 -19.43 7.72 -1.03
C GLN A 104 -18.68 8.93 -1.60
N ALA A 105 -17.56 8.69 -2.30
CA ALA A 105 -16.79 9.75 -2.96
C ALA A 105 -17.65 10.50 -3.99
N ARG A 106 -18.38 9.79 -4.86
CA ARG A 106 -19.28 10.44 -5.83
C ARG A 106 -20.39 11.24 -5.17
N LEU A 107 -21.02 10.71 -4.12
CA LEU A 107 -22.03 11.44 -3.37
C LEU A 107 -21.44 12.66 -2.67
N GLN A 108 -20.18 12.60 -2.23
CA GLN A 108 -19.46 13.70 -1.61
C GLN A 108 -19.13 14.81 -2.63
N ASP A 109 -18.66 14.44 -3.82
CA ASP A 109 -18.40 15.37 -4.93
C ASP A 109 -19.67 16.11 -5.37
N LEU A 110 -20.83 15.45 -5.28
CA LEU A 110 -22.15 16.02 -5.56
C LEU A 110 -22.76 16.76 -4.35
N GLY A 111 -22.09 16.76 -3.20
CA GLY A 111 -22.53 17.48 -1.99
C GLY A 111 -23.59 16.78 -1.15
N PHE A 112 -23.95 15.52 -1.44
CA PHE A 112 -24.93 14.74 -0.68
C PHE A 112 -24.33 13.97 0.51
N TYR A 113 -23.03 13.69 0.47
CA TYR A 113 -22.34 12.94 1.52
C TYR A 113 -21.30 13.80 2.24
N THR A 114 -21.38 13.83 3.57
CA THR A 114 -20.52 14.65 4.44
C THR A 114 -19.69 13.81 5.41
N GLY A 115 -19.73 12.49 5.29
CA GLY A 115 -18.88 11.57 6.06
C GLY A 115 -17.48 11.43 5.46
N MET A 116 -16.62 10.71 6.17
CA MET A 116 -15.36 10.22 5.60
C MET A 116 -15.66 9.07 4.64
N VAL A 117 -14.90 8.96 3.56
CA VAL A 117 -14.98 7.83 2.64
C VAL A 117 -14.27 6.64 3.30
N ASP A 118 -15.04 5.82 4.00
CA ASP A 118 -14.57 4.68 4.78
C ASP A 118 -14.89 3.33 4.12
N GLY A 119 -15.60 3.34 2.98
CA GLY A 119 -16.02 2.14 2.28
C GLY A 119 -17.09 1.34 3.04
N HIS A 120 -17.72 1.90 4.06
CA HIS A 120 -18.76 1.26 4.86
C HIS A 120 -20.16 1.79 4.49
N PHE A 121 -21.04 0.88 4.09
CA PHE A 121 -22.41 1.24 3.73
C PHE A 121 -23.27 1.30 4.99
N GLY A 122 -23.14 2.39 5.74
CA GLY A 122 -23.96 2.69 6.93
C GLY A 122 -25.18 3.57 6.63
N LEU A 123 -25.90 3.93 7.70
CA LEU A 123 -27.08 4.79 7.64
C LEU A 123 -26.80 6.16 7.01
N GLN A 124 -25.61 6.73 7.21
CA GLN A 124 -25.22 7.99 6.57
C GLN A 124 -25.15 7.86 5.05
N THR A 125 -24.53 6.79 4.54
CA THR A 125 -24.45 6.50 3.10
C THR A 125 -25.84 6.29 2.51
N HIS A 126 -26.71 5.56 3.22
CA HIS A 126 -28.11 5.37 2.83
C HIS A 126 -28.87 6.70 2.72
N ASN A 127 -28.82 7.55 3.75
CA ASN A 127 -29.52 8.83 3.77
C ASN A 127 -29.01 9.79 2.68
N ALA A 128 -27.70 9.80 2.44
CA ALA A 128 -27.10 10.57 1.35
C ALA A 128 -27.62 10.08 -0.02
N LEU A 129 -27.69 8.76 -0.21
CA LEU A 129 -28.19 8.17 -1.44
C LEU A 129 -29.69 8.44 -1.66
N SER A 130 -30.53 8.31 -0.62
CA SER A 130 -31.95 8.66 -0.70
C SER A 130 -32.17 10.14 -1.01
N SER A 131 -31.31 11.02 -0.49
CA SER A 131 -31.37 12.46 -0.75
C SER A 131 -30.96 12.78 -2.19
N TYR A 132 -29.89 12.17 -2.67
CA TYR A 132 -29.48 12.24 -4.07
C TYR A 132 -30.60 11.76 -5.00
N GLN A 133 -31.17 10.59 -4.73
CA GLN A 133 -32.25 10.03 -5.54
C GLN A 133 -33.45 10.98 -5.61
N ARG A 134 -33.85 11.56 -4.46
CA ARG A 134 -34.93 12.55 -4.41
C ARG A 134 -34.65 13.78 -5.28
N GLU A 135 -33.44 14.33 -5.20
CA GLU A 135 -33.07 15.54 -5.95
C GLU A 135 -33.02 15.30 -7.46
N TYR A 136 -32.57 14.12 -7.89
CA TYR A 136 -32.46 13.77 -9.31
C TYR A 136 -33.69 13.02 -9.87
N GLY A 137 -34.82 13.05 -9.16
CA GLY A 137 -36.09 12.49 -9.65
C GLY A 137 -36.14 10.96 -9.72
N LEU A 138 -35.28 10.26 -8.97
CA LEU A 138 -35.29 8.82 -8.80
C LEU A 138 -36.15 8.43 -7.58
N TYR A 139 -36.55 7.16 -7.50
CA TYR A 139 -37.23 6.63 -6.31
C TYR A 139 -36.25 6.62 -5.11
N PRO A 140 -36.56 7.30 -3.99
CA PRO A 140 -35.61 7.53 -2.90
C PRO A 140 -35.54 6.34 -1.91
N ASP A 141 -35.27 5.14 -2.41
CA ASP A 141 -35.15 3.91 -1.61
C ASP A 141 -33.81 3.75 -0.89
N GLY A 142 -32.83 4.60 -1.19
CA GLY A 142 -31.47 4.51 -0.64
C GLY A 142 -30.72 3.24 -1.07
N ILE A 143 -31.07 2.70 -2.24
CA ILE A 143 -30.45 1.53 -2.88
C ILE A 143 -29.69 1.96 -4.14
N CYS A 144 -28.42 1.57 -4.24
CA CYS A 144 -27.61 1.83 -5.42
C CYS A 144 -27.83 0.72 -6.46
N GLY A 145 -28.98 0.78 -7.14
CA GLY A 145 -29.32 -0.08 -8.26
C GLY A 145 -28.87 0.48 -9.63
N PRO A 146 -29.18 -0.22 -10.73
CA PRO A 146 -28.79 0.18 -12.09
C PRO A 146 -29.20 1.60 -12.50
N GLU A 147 -30.39 2.05 -12.10
CA GLU A 147 -30.87 3.41 -12.41
C GLU A 147 -30.07 4.49 -11.66
N THR A 148 -29.84 4.29 -10.36
CA THR A 148 -28.99 5.15 -9.53
C THR A 148 -27.58 5.23 -10.10
N LEU A 149 -27.01 4.09 -10.51
CA LEU A 149 -25.68 4.02 -11.13
C LEU A 149 -25.61 4.79 -12.44
N ARG A 150 -26.59 4.58 -13.34
CA ARG A 150 -26.67 5.29 -14.62
C ARG A 150 -26.67 6.80 -14.39
N SER A 151 -27.49 7.27 -13.45
CA SER A 151 -27.55 8.68 -13.06
C SER A 151 -26.19 9.21 -12.56
N LEU A 152 -25.52 8.47 -11.66
CA LEU A 152 -24.20 8.84 -11.13
C LEU A 152 -23.11 8.88 -12.22
N TYR A 153 -23.16 7.98 -13.21
CA TYR A 153 -22.19 7.97 -14.32
C TYR A 153 -22.32 9.19 -15.24
N PHE A 154 -23.55 9.63 -15.54
CA PHE A 154 -23.75 10.82 -16.35
C PHE A 154 -23.25 12.09 -15.65
N LEU A 155 -23.46 12.20 -14.34
CA LEU A 155 -23.11 13.39 -13.56
C LEU A 155 -21.61 13.47 -13.21
N GLY A 156 -20.96 12.34 -12.93
CA GLY A 156 -19.54 12.30 -12.55
C GLY A 156 -18.58 12.84 -13.63
N SER A 157 -19.02 12.90 -14.89
CA SER A 157 -18.24 13.53 -15.97
C SER A 157 -18.28 15.06 -15.97
N ARG A 158 -19.27 15.67 -15.29
CA ARG A 158 -19.54 17.11 -15.30
C ARG A 158 -19.08 17.83 -14.04
N VAL A 159 -18.93 17.11 -12.93
CA VAL A 159 -18.53 17.67 -11.63
C VAL A 159 -17.28 16.92 -11.18
N THR A 160 -16.12 17.57 -11.33
CA THR A 160 -14.86 17.10 -10.76
C THR A 160 -14.24 18.26 -9.97
N GLY A 161 -13.74 17.98 -8.75
CA GLY A 161 -13.06 18.99 -7.93
C GLY A 161 -13.91 19.70 -6.87
N GLY A 162 -15.08 19.17 -6.51
CA GLY A 162 -16.03 19.82 -5.60
C GLY A 162 -16.02 19.33 -4.14
N SER A 163 -15.26 18.30 -3.76
CA SER A 163 -15.36 17.73 -2.40
C SER A 163 -15.05 18.76 -1.32
N PRO A 164 -16.05 19.22 -0.53
CA PRO A 164 -15.83 20.17 0.56
C PRO A 164 -14.97 19.58 1.67
N HIS A 165 -14.91 18.24 1.75
CA HIS A 165 -14.03 17.52 2.65
C HIS A 165 -12.59 17.52 2.17
N ALA A 166 -12.31 17.31 0.88
CA ALA A 166 -10.96 17.44 0.35
C ALA A 166 -10.39 18.85 0.61
N ILE A 167 -11.20 19.89 0.40
CA ILE A 167 -10.82 21.28 0.71
C ILE A 167 -10.59 21.47 2.22
N ARG A 168 -11.45 20.89 3.08
CA ARG A 168 -11.31 20.98 4.53
C ARG A 168 -10.09 20.21 5.04
N GLU A 169 -9.81 19.03 4.48
CA GLU A 169 -8.67 18.19 4.80
C GLU A 169 -7.37 18.87 4.35
N GLU A 170 -7.32 19.39 3.13
CA GLU A 170 -6.18 20.17 2.62
C GLU A 170 -5.95 21.41 3.47
N GLU A 171 -6.99 22.15 3.85
CA GLU A 171 -6.88 23.29 4.75
C GLU A 171 -6.49 22.88 6.18
N LEU A 172 -6.93 21.71 6.66
CA LEU A 172 -6.52 21.18 7.96
C LEU A 172 -5.04 20.78 7.94
N VAL A 173 -4.56 20.12 6.89
CA VAL A 173 -3.15 19.79 6.67
C VAL A 173 -2.32 21.07 6.56
N ARG A 174 -2.79 22.06 5.78
CA ARG A 174 -2.16 23.37 5.61
C ARG A 174 -2.08 24.14 6.92
N ARG A 175 -3.14 24.16 7.72
CA ARG A 175 -3.18 24.80 9.06
C ARG A 175 -2.33 24.07 10.09
N SER A 176 -2.31 22.74 10.05
CA SER A 176 -1.48 21.93 10.95
C SER A 176 0.01 22.15 10.67
N GLY A 177 0.36 22.50 9.42
CA GLY A 177 1.73 22.74 8.99
C GLY A 177 2.58 21.45 9.00
N PRO A 178 3.78 21.48 8.42
CA PRO A 178 4.73 20.35 8.44
C PRO A 178 5.43 20.23 9.81
N GLN A 179 4.74 20.54 10.92
CA GLN A 179 5.31 20.50 12.25
C GLN A 179 5.42 19.06 12.73
N LEU A 180 6.40 18.39 12.15
CA LEU A 180 6.97 17.13 12.61
C LEU A 180 7.70 17.31 13.95
N SER A 181 7.97 18.57 14.32
CA SER A 181 8.59 18.90 15.60
C SER A 181 7.69 18.49 16.76
N GLY A 182 8.26 17.77 17.72
CA GLY A 182 7.54 17.21 18.88
C GLY A 182 6.72 15.95 18.58
N LYS A 183 6.80 15.40 17.35
CA LYS A 183 6.20 14.09 17.04
C LYS A 183 7.12 12.95 17.46
N HIS A 184 6.53 11.95 18.11
CA HIS A 184 7.23 10.75 18.55
C HIS A 184 7.28 9.73 17.41
N VAL A 185 8.46 9.46 16.86
CA VAL A 185 8.65 8.50 15.77
C VAL A 185 9.51 7.33 16.24
N ILE A 186 9.01 6.10 16.06
CA ILE A 186 9.82 4.90 16.22
C ILE A 186 10.40 4.48 14.88
N ILE A 187 11.69 4.16 14.84
CA ILE A 187 12.38 3.58 13.70
C ILE A 187 12.74 2.13 14.03
N ASP A 188 12.27 1.18 13.24
CA ASP A 188 12.55 -0.25 13.39
C ASP A 188 13.48 -0.75 12.29
N PRO A 189 14.70 -1.21 12.63
CA PRO A 189 15.67 -1.69 11.65
C PRO A 189 15.34 -3.09 11.08
N GLY A 190 14.13 -3.64 11.25
CA GLY A 190 13.69 -4.87 10.57
C GLY A 190 14.31 -6.19 11.06
N ARG A 191 15.64 -6.33 11.03
CA ARG A 191 16.42 -7.55 11.37
C ARG A 191 17.57 -7.30 12.36
N GLY A 192 17.95 -8.32 13.14
CA GLY A 192 19.10 -8.24 14.04
C GLY A 192 19.20 -9.43 14.98
N GLY A 193 20.05 -9.34 16.01
CA GLY A 193 20.36 -10.50 16.85
C GLY A 193 20.84 -11.68 15.99
N SER A 194 20.20 -12.84 16.12
CA SER A 194 20.51 -14.04 15.32
C SER A 194 19.96 -14.02 13.89
N ASP A 195 19.05 -13.11 13.56
CA ASP A 195 18.53 -12.92 12.20
C ASP A 195 19.33 -11.84 11.48
N HIS A 196 20.42 -12.27 10.83
CA HIS A 196 21.30 -11.39 10.08
C HIS A 196 20.78 -11.11 8.65
N GLY A 197 19.76 -11.82 8.18
CA GLY A 197 19.34 -11.80 6.78
C GLY A 197 20.44 -12.27 5.82
N MET A 198 20.45 -11.72 4.60
CA MET A 198 21.49 -12.07 3.62
C MET A 198 22.84 -11.46 4.00
N ILE A 199 23.91 -12.25 3.92
CA ILE A 199 25.29 -11.79 4.12
C ILE A 199 25.97 -11.71 2.75
N MET A 200 26.51 -10.54 2.41
CA MET A 200 27.26 -10.30 1.19
C MET A 200 28.72 -9.99 1.53
N ASN A 201 29.64 -10.40 0.67
CA ASN A 201 31.05 -10.03 0.80
C ASN A 201 31.25 -8.61 0.25
N GLY A 202 31.44 -7.65 1.16
CA GLY A 202 31.82 -6.30 0.82
C GLY A 202 33.34 -6.14 0.67
N PRO A 203 33.79 -4.96 0.20
CA PRO A 203 35.22 -4.63 0.08
C PRO A 203 35.97 -4.73 1.41
N ASP A 204 35.30 -4.39 2.51
CA ASP A 204 35.87 -4.31 3.86
C ASP A 204 35.52 -5.54 4.74
N GLY A 205 34.91 -6.57 4.15
CA GLY A 205 34.51 -7.79 4.84
C GLY A 205 33.03 -8.17 4.61
N PRO A 206 32.55 -9.24 5.26
CA PRO A 206 31.16 -9.65 5.16
C PRO A 206 30.24 -8.60 5.80
N ILE A 207 29.22 -8.17 5.06
CA ILE A 207 28.19 -7.22 5.50
C ILE A 207 26.85 -7.95 5.46
N SER A 208 26.14 -7.94 6.59
CA SER A 208 24.80 -8.52 6.66
C SER A 208 23.71 -7.49 6.34
N GLU A 209 22.54 -7.98 5.92
CA GLU A 209 21.32 -7.18 5.76
C GLU A 209 20.97 -6.45 7.06
N ALA A 210 21.14 -7.12 8.20
CA ALA A 210 20.92 -6.51 9.51
C ALA A 210 21.86 -5.31 9.76
N ASP A 211 23.13 -5.38 9.32
CA ASP A 211 24.09 -4.27 9.49
C ASP A 211 23.67 -3.06 8.65
N ILE A 212 23.23 -3.30 7.41
CA ILE A 212 22.75 -2.24 6.50
C ILE A 212 21.50 -1.56 7.06
N LEU A 213 20.52 -2.35 7.50
CA LEU A 213 19.29 -1.82 8.05
C LEU A 213 19.53 -1.05 9.36
N TRP A 214 20.48 -1.51 10.18
CA TRP A 214 20.88 -0.82 11.40
C TRP A 214 21.55 0.53 11.14
N ASP A 215 22.50 0.59 10.20
CA ASP A 215 23.14 1.84 9.78
C ASP A 215 22.11 2.83 9.21
N LEU A 216 21.20 2.35 8.35
CA LEU A 216 20.14 3.19 7.79
C LEU A 216 19.21 3.73 8.87
N ALA A 217 18.78 2.90 9.84
CA ALA A 217 17.95 3.33 10.97
C ALA A 217 18.65 4.42 11.79
N SER A 218 19.93 4.24 12.08
CA SER A 218 20.73 5.20 12.86
C SER A 218 20.88 6.54 12.15
N ARG A 219 21.10 6.53 10.82
CA ARG A 219 21.16 7.76 10.02
C ARG A 219 19.81 8.46 9.93
N LEU A 220 18.73 7.69 9.82
CA LEU A 220 17.37 8.23 9.78
C LEU A 220 17.01 8.90 11.11
N GLU A 221 17.33 8.25 12.24
CA GLU A 221 17.15 8.79 13.59
C GLU A 221 17.86 10.15 13.75
N GLY A 222 19.16 10.21 13.43
CA GLY A 222 19.94 11.45 13.56
C GLY A 222 19.39 12.59 12.70
N ARG A 223 18.98 12.30 11.46
CA ARG A 223 18.40 13.32 10.55
C ARG A 223 17.04 13.81 11.03
N MET A 224 16.18 12.92 11.52
CA MET A 224 14.84 13.26 11.98
C MET A 224 14.88 14.00 13.33
N THR A 225 15.77 13.61 14.25
CA THR A 225 16.07 14.37 15.48
C THR A 225 16.53 15.80 15.15
N ALA A 226 17.42 15.95 14.15
CA ALA A 226 17.92 17.27 13.75
C ALA A 226 16.81 18.20 13.18
N ILE A 227 15.70 17.63 12.70
CA ILE A 227 14.52 18.36 12.22
C ILE A 227 13.54 18.68 13.36
N GLY A 228 13.83 18.22 14.59
CA GLY A 228 13.07 18.51 15.82
C GLY A 228 12.04 17.44 16.19
N MET A 229 12.10 16.26 15.55
CA MET A 229 11.25 15.10 15.88
C MET A 229 11.83 14.37 17.11
N GLU A 230 10.98 13.77 17.93
CA GLU A 230 11.44 12.88 19.00
C GLU A 230 11.52 11.46 18.44
N THR A 231 12.73 10.99 18.16
CA THR A 231 12.93 9.68 17.51
C THR A 231 13.49 8.64 18.45
N PHE A 232 13.05 7.39 18.27
CA PHE A 232 13.52 6.25 19.05
C PHE A 232 13.76 5.05 18.14
N ILE A 233 14.88 4.35 18.31
CA ILE A 233 15.06 3.03 17.69
C ILE A 233 14.28 1.98 18.50
N SER A 234 13.50 1.14 17.83
CA SER A 234 12.59 0.17 18.46
C SER A 234 13.29 -0.87 19.35
N ARG A 235 14.60 -1.13 19.13
CA ARG A 235 15.37 -2.21 19.75
C ARG A 235 16.89 -1.97 19.66
N PRO A 236 17.70 -2.64 20.50
CA PRO A 236 19.15 -2.66 20.34
C PRO A 236 19.62 -3.55 19.17
N ALA A 237 20.83 -3.32 18.66
CA ALA A 237 21.39 -4.00 17.48
C ALA A 237 21.44 -5.53 17.61
N ASN A 238 21.72 -6.01 18.81
CA ASN A 238 21.93 -7.42 19.11
C ASN A 238 20.64 -8.21 19.39
N ARG A 239 19.46 -7.63 19.14
CA ARG A 239 18.17 -8.29 19.43
C ARG A 239 17.25 -8.25 18.20
N SER A 240 16.47 -9.30 18.01
CA SER A 240 15.34 -9.32 17.07
C SER A 240 14.06 -9.73 17.81
N PRO A 241 13.33 -8.77 18.39
CA PRO A 241 12.05 -9.00 19.04
C PRO A 241 10.97 -9.33 18.00
N LEU A 242 9.91 -9.98 18.47
CA LEU A 242 8.73 -10.30 17.66
C LEU A 242 7.98 -9.00 17.27
N ASP A 243 7.23 -9.02 16.17
CA ASP A 243 6.49 -7.85 15.69
C ASP A 243 5.51 -7.31 16.74
N SER A 244 4.93 -8.20 17.56
CA SER A 244 4.07 -7.82 18.68
C SER A 244 4.81 -7.04 19.77
N GLU A 245 6.06 -7.39 20.04
CA GLU A 245 6.91 -6.69 21.00
C GLU A 245 7.38 -5.33 20.45
N ARG A 246 7.60 -5.24 19.13
CA ARG A 246 7.95 -4.00 18.44
C ARG A 246 6.78 -3.01 18.50
N ALA A 247 5.57 -3.46 18.15
CA ALA A 247 4.36 -2.66 18.26
C ALA A 247 4.07 -2.26 19.72
N ALA A 248 4.24 -3.18 20.68
CA ALA A 248 4.09 -2.87 22.11
C ALA A 248 5.07 -1.79 22.57
N THR A 249 6.29 -1.76 22.02
CA THR A 249 7.29 -0.73 22.33
C THR A 249 6.87 0.61 21.74
N ALA A 250 6.41 0.65 20.48
CA ALA A 250 5.91 1.87 19.86
C ALA A 250 4.70 2.47 20.60
N ASN A 251 3.78 1.61 21.04
CA ASN A 251 2.64 2.02 21.86
C ASN A 251 3.06 2.54 23.24
N ARG A 252 4.06 1.93 23.88
CA ARG A 252 4.56 2.35 25.20
C ARG A 252 5.20 3.74 25.16
N VAL A 253 5.88 4.07 24.07
CA VAL A 253 6.52 5.38 23.85
C VAL A 253 5.49 6.44 23.41
N GLY A 254 4.25 6.04 23.12
CA GLY A 254 3.22 6.94 22.62
C GLY A 254 3.55 7.44 21.21
N ALA A 255 4.14 6.60 20.37
CA ALA A 255 4.58 7.00 19.05
C ALA A 255 3.39 7.41 18.15
N ASP A 256 3.52 8.56 17.49
CA ASP A 256 2.61 9.02 16.44
C ASP A 256 2.78 8.20 15.16
N LEU A 257 3.99 7.70 14.93
CA LEU A 257 4.41 7.01 13.71
C LEU A 257 5.47 5.95 14.01
N MET A 258 5.35 4.78 13.38
CA MET A 258 6.42 3.78 13.33
C MET A 258 6.86 3.56 11.88
N ILE A 259 8.18 3.60 11.67
CA ILE A 259 8.84 3.40 10.38
C ILE A 259 9.64 2.10 10.45
N SER A 260 9.26 1.09 9.67
CA SER A 260 9.96 -0.19 9.63
C SER A 260 10.77 -0.33 8.34
N LEU A 261 12.04 -0.70 8.46
CA LEU A 261 12.97 -0.85 7.35
C LEU A 261 13.09 -2.33 6.94
N ARG A 262 13.04 -2.59 5.63
CA ARG A 262 13.20 -3.94 5.06
C ARG A 262 13.98 -3.85 3.75
N CYS A 263 14.87 -4.82 3.50
CA CYS A 263 15.51 -4.96 2.20
C CYS A 263 14.65 -5.87 1.31
N GLU A 264 14.50 -5.47 0.05
CA GLU A 264 13.94 -6.34 -0.97
C GLU A 264 15.07 -7.16 -1.61
N SER A 265 14.85 -8.46 -1.76
CA SER A 265 15.77 -9.33 -2.51
C SER A 265 15.21 -9.62 -3.90
N GLN A 266 15.59 -8.82 -4.90
CA GLN A 266 15.33 -9.17 -6.29
C GLN A 266 16.53 -9.96 -6.84
N ARG A 267 16.33 -11.22 -7.25
CA ARG A 267 17.35 -11.94 -8.01
C ARG A 267 17.43 -11.31 -9.40
N SER A 268 18.47 -10.54 -9.67
CA SER A 268 18.78 -10.13 -11.05
C SER A 268 19.10 -11.39 -11.87
N LEU A 269 18.30 -11.68 -12.89
CA LEU A 269 18.61 -12.72 -13.90
C LEU A 269 19.72 -12.28 -14.88
N LEU A 270 20.54 -11.29 -14.53
CA LEU A 270 21.66 -10.88 -15.35
C LEU A 270 22.82 -11.87 -15.12
N PRO A 271 23.34 -12.52 -16.17
CA PRO A 271 24.52 -13.36 -16.05
C PRO A 271 25.68 -12.54 -15.50
N THR A 272 26.32 -13.03 -14.45
CA THR A 272 27.58 -12.52 -13.92
C THR A 272 28.70 -12.75 -14.94
N ALA A 273 28.74 -11.91 -15.98
CA ALA A 273 29.88 -11.76 -16.88
C ALA A 273 29.72 -10.45 -17.65
N TRP A 274 30.39 -9.39 -17.21
CA TRP A 274 30.64 -8.24 -18.08
C TRP A 274 31.83 -8.61 -18.98
N PRO A 275 31.71 -8.71 -20.31
CA PRO A 275 32.88 -8.79 -21.16
C PRO A 275 33.53 -7.41 -21.15
N ARG A 276 34.79 -7.33 -20.70
CA ARG A 276 35.64 -6.17 -20.98
C ARG A 276 35.77 -6.07 -22.50
N SER A 277 35.15 -5.08 -23.13
CA SER A 277 35.67 -4.57 -24.39
C SER A 277 35.43 -3.07 -24.54
N THR A 278 36.55 -2.41 -24.74
CA THR A 278 36.80 -1.11 -25.35
C THR A 278 35.86 -0.71 -26.48
N SER A 279 35.60 0.61 -26.52
CA SER A 279 35.20 1.45 -27.66
C SER A 279 33.85 1.20 -28.33
N GLY A 280 33.01 2.25 -28.33
CA GLY A 280 31.93 2.43 -29.30
C GLY A 280 30.62 2.91 -28.69
N ILE A 281 30.41 4.22 -28.67
CA ILE A 281 29.08 4.83 -28.47
C ILE A 281 28.23 4.52 -29.71
N PRO A 282 26.93 4.20 -29.53
CA PRO A 282 25.95 4.93 -30.31
C PRO A 282 24.79 5.45 -29.43
N THR A 283 24.49 6.72 -29.64
CA THR A 283 23.36 7.49 -29.12
C THR A 283 22.07 7.20 -29.89
N ALA A 284 20.96 6.94 -29.20
CA ALA A 284 19.58 7.22 -29.67
C ALA A 284 18.58 7.14 -28.48
N PRO A 285 17.38 7.76 -28.55
CA PRO A 285 16.98 8.76 -27.55
C PRO A 285 15.86 8.28 -26.59
N CYS A 286 15.99 8.64 -25.31
CA CYS A 286 14.88 8.59 -24.35
C CYS A 286 13.90 9.74 -24.62
N ARG A 287 12.62 9.40 -24.86
CA ARG A 287 11.51 10.35 -24.76
C ARG A 287 11.22 10.66 -23.27
N PRO A 288 10.87 11.91 -22.91
CA PRO A 288 10.54 12.27 -21.54
C PRO A 288 9.06 12.00 -21.27
N SER A 289 8.72 11.34 -20.16
CA SER A 289 7.43 11.54 -19.52
C SER A 289 7.66 12.21 -18.16
N ALA A 290 7.01 13.37 -18.04
CA ALA A 290 6.86 14.18 -16.83
C ALA A 290 6.01 13.40 -15.80
N ALA A 291 6.07 13.60 -14.49
CA ALA A 291 6.94 14.35 -13.61
C ALA A 291 6.61 13.85 -12.20
N THR A 292 7.62 13.49 -11.40
CA THR A 292 7.58 13.69 -9.95
C THR A 292 9.02 13.90 -9.52
N SER A 293 9.33 15.11 -9.08
CA SER A 293 10.67 15.54 -8.72
C SER A 293 11.27 14.63 -7.65
N PRO A 294 12.50 14.11 -7.83
CA PRO A 294 13.20 13.43 -6.76
C PRO A 294 13.78 14.46 -5.80
N ILE A 295 13.61 14.25 -4.50
CA ILE A 295 14.49 14.85 -3.51
C ILE A 295 15.86 14.20 -3.73
N SER A 296 16.76 14.94 -4.39
CA SER A 296 18.15 14.57 -4.57
C SER A 296 18.85 14.54 -3.21
N PHE A 297 19.24 13.36 -2.75
CA PHE A 297 20.39 13.20 -1.86
C PHE A 297 21.47 12.47 -2.66
N SER A 298 22.41 13.25 -3.20
CA SER A 298 23.64 12.70 -3.73
C SER A 298 24.55 12.32 -2.57
N GLU A 299 24.80 11.03 -2.39
CA GLU A 299 26.15 10.51 -2.16
C GLU A 299 26.14 9.00 -2.40
N LYS A 300 27.17 8.57 -3.15
CA LYS A 300 27.33 7.24 -3.72
C LYS A 300 27.50 6.17 -2.62
N TRP A 301 27.25 4.92 -3.02
CA TRP A 301 27.61 3.63 -2.37
C TRP A 301 26.47 2.89 -1.63
N TRP A 302 25.70 2.06 -2.36
CA TRP A 302 25.31 0.66 -2.05
C TRP A 302 24.33 0.13 -3.14
N PRO A 303 24.34 -1.16 -3.55
CA PRO A 303 23.54 -1.66 -4.69
C PRO A 303 22.17 -2.26 -4.33
N VAL A 304 21.58 -1.96 -3.16
CA VAL A 304 20.32 -2.62 -2.72
C VAL A 304 19.16 -1.62 -2.60
N PRO A 305 18.00 -1.86 -3.25
CA PRO A 305 16.80 -1.07 -3.03
C PRO A 305 16.22 -1.34 -1.64
N VAL A 306 16.01 -0.27 -0.87
CA VAL A 306 15.44 -0.32 0.49
C VAL A 306 14.08 0.37 0.47
N TYR A 307 13.07 -0.25 1.08
CA TYR A 307 11.72 0.32 1.17
C TYR A 307 11.36 0.66 2.62
N VAL A 308 10.47 1.65 2.72
CA VAL A 308 10.02 2.24 3.98
C VAL A 308 8.52 1.98 4.09
N THR A 309 8.09 1.23 5.10
CA THR A 309 6.67 1.12 5.47
C THR A 309 6.39 2.02 6.68
N ALA A 310 5.34 2.84 6.56
CA ALA A 310 4.96 3.84 7.56
C ALA A 310 3.54 3.53 8.06
N GLY A 311 3.39 3.11 9.32
CA GLY A 311 2.10 2.88 9.95
C GLY A 311 1.64 4.11 10.77
N ARG A 312 0.49 4.72 10.43
CA ARG A 312 -0.09 5.84 11.19
C ARG A 312 -1.17 5.36 12.17
N THR A 313 -1.24 5.97 13.34
CA THR A 313 -2.35 5.77 14.28
C THR A 313 -3.50 6.72 13.98
N ALA A 314 -4.62 6.20 13.48
CA ALA A 314 -5.92 6.88 13.55
C ALA A 314 -6.66 6.40 14.81
N GLY A 315 -6.41 7.05 15.95
CA GLY A 315 -7.30 7.01 17.13
C GLY A 315 -7.33 5.73 17.99
N ARG A 316 -6.67 4.63 17.62
CA ARG A 316 -6.38 3.48 18.50
C ARG A 316 -4.97 2.97 18.14
N GLY A 317 -4.22 2.49 19.14
CA GLY A 317 -2.76 2.27 19.06
C GLY A 317 -2.25 1.50 17.84
N ILE A 318 -0.93 1.54 17.63
CA ILE A 318 -0.23 0.84 16.56
C ILE A 318 -0.51 -0.66 16.69
N CYS A 319 -1.35 -1.19 15.80
CA CYS A 319 -1.70 -2.60 15.76
C CYS A 319 -0.52 -3.41 15.22
N CYS A 320 -0.33 -4.62 15.77
CA CYS A 320 0.51 -5.65 15.15
C CYS A 320 -0.17 -6.03 13.83
N GLY A 321 0.31 -5.47 12.72
CA GLY A 321 0.02 -5.93 11.38
C GLY A 321 1.09 -6.91 11.01
#